data_AF-A0A496QGK5-F1
#
_entry.id   AF-A0A496QGK5-F1
#
_cell.length_a   1.000
_cell.length_b   1.000
_cell.length_c   1.000
_cell.angle_alpha   90.00
_cell.angle_beta   90.00
_cell.angle_gamma   90.00
#
_symmetry.space_group_name_H-M   'P 1'
#
loop_
_entity.id
_entity.type
_entity.pdbx_description
1 polymer ?
#
loop_
_entity_poly.entity_id
_entity_poly.type
_entity_poly.pdbx_seq_one_letter_code
_entity_poly.pdbx_strand_id
1 'polypeptide(L)' 'MQPKIIVILVLAALLLIVLIQNTQPVTFRILFWKIHISQIIFMPLMVALGFVIGFICGKVNKFRHKNKET' A
#
# COMPACT_ATOMS: atom_id res chain seq x y z
N MET A 1 -23.52 -15.74 -22.77
CA MET A 1 -22.50 -15.38 -21.75
C MET A 1 -23.11 -15.55 -20.38
N GLN A 2 -22.43 -16.23 -19.44
CA GLN A 2 -22.98 -16.39 -18.10
C GLN A 2 -23.03 -15.01 -17.41
N PRO A 3 -24.14 -14.63 -16.74
CA PRO A 3 -24.27 -13.33 -16.09
C PRO A 3 -23.12 -13.01 -15.11
N LYS A 4 -22.57 -14.05 -14.49
CA LYS A 4 -21.40 -13.98 -13.59
C LYS A 4 -20.17 -13.38 -14.27
N ILE A 5 -19.92 -13.73 -15.53
CA ILE A 5 -18.77 -13.22 -16.30
C ILE A 5 -18.98 -11.73 -16.61
N ILE A 6 -20.19 -11.34 -16.99
CA ILE A 6 -20.52 -9.94 -17.28
C ILE A 6 -20.34 -9.08 -16.02
N VAL A 7 -20.80 -9.57 -14.86
CA VAL A 7 -20.61 -8.86 -13.58
C VAL A 7 -19.13 -8.69 -13.23
N ILE A 8 -18.32 -9.75 -13.39
CA ILE A 8 -16.87 -9.68 -13.13
C ILE A 8 -16.19 -8.70 -14.10
N LEU A 9 -16.58 -8.70 -15.36
CA LEU A 9 -15.99 -7.86 -16.40
C LEU A 9 -16.36 -6.38 -16.19
N VAL A 10 -17.59 -6.09 -15.79
CA VAL A 10 -18.05 -4.75 -15.39
C VAL A 10 -17.31 -4.26 -14.15
N LEU A 11 -17.17 -5.11 -13.12
CA LEU A 11 -16.39 -4.77 -11.92
C LEU A 11 -14.93 -4.49 -12.23
N ALA A 12 -14.29 -5.30 -13.09
CA ALA A 12 -12.91 -5.10 -13.52
C ALA A 12 -12.73 -3.79 -14.30
N ALA A 13 -13.66 -3.48 -15.21
CA ALA A 13 -13.64 -2.23 -15.96
C ALA A 13 -13.81 -1.00 -15.06
N LEU A 14 -14.76 -1.05 -14.10
CA LEU A 14 -14.96 0.02 -13.12
C LEU A 14 -13.71 0.22 -12.25
N LEU A 15 -13.07 -0.86 -11.81
CA LEU A 15 -11.84 -0.80 -11.03
C LEU A 15 -10.71 -0.13 -11.83
N LEU A 16 -10.53 -0.51 -13.10
CA LEU A 16 -9.56 0.13 -14.01
C LEU A 16 -9.84 1.62 -14.19
N ILE A 17 -11.11 1.99 -14.37
CA ILE A 17 -11.52 3.40 -14.51
C ILE A 17 -11.19 4.18 -13.24
N VAL A 18 -11.51 3.64 -12.05
CA VAL A 18 -11.20 4.27 -10.77
C VAL A 18 -9.68 4.43 -10.61
N LEU A 19 -8.89 3.41 -10.96
CA LEU A 19 -7.43 3.49 -10.91
C LEU A 19 -6.89 4.59 -11.84
N ILE A 20 -7.35 4.64 -13.10
CA ILE A 20 -6.92 5.66 -14.07
C ILE A 20 -7.37 7.06 -13.63
N GLN A 21 -8.60 7.24 -13.16
CA GLN A 21 -9.08 8.53 -12.68
C GLN A 21 -8.35 9.01 -11.41
N ASN A 22 -7.92 8.07 -10.56
CA ASN A 22 -7.16 8.36 -9.34
C ASN A 22 -5.63 8.26 -9.56
N THR A 23 -5.14 8.37 -10.80
CA THR A 23 -3.70 8.55 -11.10
C THR A 23 -3.20 9.97 -10.82
N GLN A 24 -3.88 10.71 -9.95
CA GLN A 24 -3.38 12.01 -9.54
C GLN A 24 -2.02 11.84 -8.85
N PRO A 25 -1.00 12.62 -9.27
CA PRO A 25 0.31 12.57 -8.62
C PRO A 25 0.19 13.17 -7.22
N VAL A 26 0.59 12.40 -6.20
CA VAL A 26 0.72 12.93 -4.85
C VAL A 26 1.98 13.79 -4.80
N THR A 27 1.82 15.01 -4.30
CA THR A 27 2.92 15.94 -4.11
C THR A 27 3.39 15.89 -2.67
N PHE A 28 4.61 15.38 -2.47
CA PHE A 28 5.27 15.44 -1.18
C PHE A 28 6.16 16.67 -1.12
N ARG A 29 5.94 17.52 -0.12
CA ARG A 29 6.88 18.57 0.26
C ARG A 29 7.68 18.08 1.45
N ILE A 30 8.90 17.64 1.22
CA ILE A 30 9.82 17.22 2.27
C ILE A 30 10.82 18.35 2.46
N LEU A 31 10.66 19.11 3.56
CA LEU A 31 11.45 20.31 3.84
C LEU A 31 11.40 21.29 2.65
N PHE A 32 12.45 21.36 1.84
CA PHE A 32 12.56 22.22 0.66
C PHE A 32 12.34 21.48 -0.68
N TRP A 33 12.15 20.16 -0.66
CA TRP A 33 12.03 19.35 -1.87
C TRP A 33 10.59 19.01 -2.19
N LYS A 34 10.26 19.14 -3.48
CA LYS A 34 8.96 18.78 -4.03
C LYS A 34 9.12 17.51 -4.86
N ILE A 35 8.53 16.42 -4.37
CA ILE A 35 8.59 15.11 -5.00
C ILE A 35 7.20 14.76 -5.52
N HIS A 36 7.13 14.39 -6.79
CA HIS A 36 5.90 14.01 -7.48
C HIS A 36 5.93 12.50 -7.72
N ILE A 37 5.05 11.75 -7.06
CA ILE A 37 4.94 10.29 -7.24
C ILE A 37 3.47 9.96 -7.52
N SER A 38 3.23 9.00 -8.42
CA SER A 38 1.86 8.53 -8.70
C SER A 38 1.25 7.88 -7.46
N GLN A 39 0.05 8.32 -7.06
CA GLN A 39 -0.65 7.81 -5.86
C GLN A 39 -0.80 6.28 -5.87
N ILE A 40 -1.01 5.72 -7.07
CA ILE A 40 -1.23 4.30 -7.30
C ILE A 40 -0.01 3.43 -6.95
N ILE A 41 1.20 3.98 -7.10
CA ILE A 41 2.47 3.31 -6.75
C ILE A 41 2.80 3.57 -5.29
N PHE A 42 2.53 4.79 -4.80
CA PHE A 42 2.83 5.20 -3.44
C PHE A 42 2.03 4.40 -2.39
N MET A 43 0.73 4.18 -2.65
CA MET A 43 -0.17 3.51 -1.71
C MET A 43 0.29 2.08 -1.32
N PRO A 44 0.56 1.15 -2.26
CA PRO A 44 1.06 -0.18 -1.90
C PRO A 44 2.48 -0.12 -1.28
N LEU A 45 3.30 0.83 -1.68
CA LEU A 45 4.66 0.99 -1.15
C LEU A 45 4.64 1.42 0.33
N MET A 46 3.74 2.32 0.72
CA MET A 46 3.53 2.67 2.13
C MET A 46 3.01 1.50 2.98
N VAL A 47 2.08 0.71 2.44
CA VAL A 47 1.59 -0.49 3.12
C VAL A 47 2.73 -1.49 3.35
N ALA A 48 3.55 -1.73 2.33
CA ALA A 48 4.71 -2.61 2.44
C ALA A 48 5.72 -2.10 3.48
N LEU A 49 6.03 -0.80 3.48
CA LEU A 49 6.92 -0.19 4.47
C LEU A 49 6.37 -0.33 5.89
N GLY A 50 5.09 -0.01 6.11
CA GLY A 50 4.44 -0.17 7.41
C GLY A 50 4.45 -1.62 7.88
N PHE A 51 4.21 -2.58 6.99
CA PHE A 51 4.27 -4.01 7.29
C PHE A 51 5.70 -4.45 7.68
N VAL A 52 6.71 -4.04 6.93
CA VAL A 52 8.12 -4.36 7.24
C VAL A 52 8.53 -3.77 8.59
N ILE A 53 8.20 -2.51 8.85
CA ILE A 53 8.47 -1.85 10.14
C ILE A 53 7.77 -2.58 11.28
N GLY A 54 6.47 -2.89 11.12
CA GLY A 54 5.69 -3.64 12.11
C GLY A 54 6.26 -5.03 12.38
N PHE A 55 6.67 -5.75 11.33
CA PHE A 55 7.28 -7.07 11.44
C PHE A 55 8.62 -7.02 12.19
N ILE A 56 9.48 -6.05 11.87
CA ILE A 56 10.75 -5.83 12.57
C ILE A 56 10.48 -5.50 14.04
N CYS A 57 9.55 -4.58 14.32
CA CYS A 57 9.20 -4.19 15.69
C CYS A 57 8.69 -5.38 16.52
N GLY A 58 7.82 -6.22 15.94
CA GLY A 58 7.32 -7.45 16.58
C GLY A 58 8.45 -8.45 16.84
N LYS A 59 9.39 -8.61 15.90
CA LYS A 59 10.57 -9.48 16.07
C LYS A 59 11.49 -8.97 17.18
N VAL A 60 11.78 -7.66 17.23
CA VAL A 60 12.58 -7.03 18.28
C VAL A 60 11.95 -7.22 19.66
N ASN A 61 10.63 -7.08 19.78
CA ASN A 61 9.93 -7.29 21.06
C ASN A 61 9.99 -8.75 21.52
N LYS A 62 9.95 -9.72 20.59
CA LYS A 62 10.14 -11.15 20.89
C LYS A 62 11.54 -11.47 21.41
N PHE A 63 12.59 -10.81 20.88
CA PHE A 63 13.96 -10.93 21.41
C PHE A 63 14.09 -10.33 22.81
N ARG A 64 13.38 -9.24 23.10
CA ARG A 64 13.44 -8.57 24.41
C ARG A 64 12.74 -9.35 25.53
N HIS A 65 11.82 -10.26 25.20
CA HIS A 65 11.19 -11.14 26.18
C HIS A 65 12.06 -12.35 26.53
N LYS A 66 12.75 -12.94 25.55
CA LYS A 66 13.63 -14.11 25.76
C LYS A 66 14.85 -13.81 26.66
N ASN A 67 15.31 -12.56 26.70
CA ASN A 67 16.46 -12.13 27.47
C ASN A 67 16.14 -11.74 28.94
N LYS A 68 14.88 -11.91 29.38
CA LYS A 68 14.45 -11.67 30.77
C LYS A 68 14.17 -12.96 31.55
N GLU A 69 14.27 -14.12 30.91
CA GLU A 69 14.02 -15.44 31.52
C GLU A 69 15.31 -16.27 31.71
N THR A 70 16.49 -15.67 31.46
CA THR A 70 17.81 -16.21 31.81
C THR A 70 18.52 -15.22 32.72
#